data_AF-A0A8I2J074-F1
#
_entry.id   AF-A0A8I2J074-F1
#
_cell.length_a   1.000
_cell.length_b   1.000
_cell.length_c   1.000
_cell.angle_alpha   90.00
_cell.angle_beta   90.00
_cell.angle_gamma   90.00
#
_symmetry.space_group_name_H-M   'P 1'
#
loop_
_entity.id
_entity.type
_entity.pdbx_description
1 polymer ?
#
loop_
_entity_poly.entity_id
_entity_poly.type
_entity_poly.pdbx_seq_one_letter_code
_entity_poly.pdbx_strand_id
1 'polypeptide(L)'
;MGAWEFIGRRGGEVVTLIPGSVIAAVPEARQAAERAGEEVRFDFLDDDAVLALLRSRHEDEEDMFRAGFAHGVPLAFVGLGAVLYWGGVAQYWETAAHRTIYLAVATAVVGIQFFFFLRSAMAHWGDPVRQNLRARARKYREVAHIARRGGAGIPAHYPHYGPYPFAARFHPEADTAVRSESEGRDEH
;
A
#
# COMPACT_ATOMS: atom_id res chain seq x y z
N MET A 1 4.88 5.89 18.37
CA MET A 1 6.14 5.39 17.78
C MET A 1 7.27 6.22 18.34
N GLY A 2 8.33 5.57 18.79
CA GLY A 2 9.58 6.21 19.19
C GLY A 2 10.32 6.83 18.00
N ALA A 3 11.36 7.60 18.29
CA ALA A 3 12.09 8.38 17.30
C ALA A 3 12.65 7.54 16.14
N TRP A 4 13.03 6.29 16.38
CA TRP A 4 13.65 5.38 15.38
C TRP A 4 12.75 4.20 14.98
N GLU A 5 11.47 4.27 15.32
CA GLU A 5 10.54 3.15 15.18
C GLU A 5 9.57 3.35 14.00
N PHE A 6 9.23 2.24 13.35
CA PHE A 6 8.22 2.14 12.31
C PHE A 6 7.45 0.83 12.41
N ILE A 7 6.30 0.75 11.74
CA ILE A 7 5.53 -0.48 11.58
C ILE A 7 5.61 -0.88 10.12
N GLY A 8 6.27 -2.00 9.82
CA GLY A 8 6.50 -2.38 8.42
C GLY A 8 5.25 -2.90 7.71
N ARG A 9 4.39 -3.64 8.42
CA ARG A 9 3.17 -4.27 7.89
C ARG A 9 2.00 -3.96 8.81
N ARG A 10 0.82 -3.73 8.25
CA ARG A 10 -0.40 -3.49 9.04
C ARG A 10 -0.68 -4.63 10.03
N GLY A 11 -0.90 -4.27 11.29
CA GLY A 11 -1.08 -5.21 12.41
C GLY A 11 0.19 -5.96 12.80
N GLY A 12 1.35 -5.55 12.30
CA GLY A 12 2.65 -6.10 12.66
C GLY A 12 3.27 -5.42 13.88
N GLU A 13 4.41 -5.96 14.30
CA GLU A 13 5.18 -5.42 15.42
C GLU A 13 5.86 -4.10 15.05
N VAL A 14 6.14 -3.31 16.10
CA VAL A 14 6.99 -2.12 15.98
C VAL A 14 8.43 -2.59 15.80
N VAL A 15 9.10 -2.05 14.78
CA VAL A 15 10.46 -2.40 14.41
C VAL A 15 11.34 -1.16 14.48
N THR A 16 12.56 -1.31 14.98
CA THR A 16 13.57 -0.25 14.96
C THR A 16 14.24 -0.19 13.58
N LEU A 17 14.42 1.02 13.06
CA LEU A 17 15.17 1.26 11.84
C LEU A 17 16.61 0.72 11.98
N ILE A 18 17.08 0.02 10.95
CA ILE A 18 18.50 -0.31 10.81
C ILE A 18 19.22 0.92 10.24
N PRO A 19 20.24 1.46 10.94
CA PRO A 19 20.96 2.62 10.47
C PRO A 19 21.58 2.42 9.08
N GLY A 20 21.55 3.44 8.25
CA GLY A 20 22.15 3.50 6.92
C GLY A 20 23.64 3.20 6.98
N SER A 21 24.32 3.53 8.07
CA SER A 21 25.72 3.16 8.32
C SER A 21 25.95 1.64 8.36
N VAL A 22 24.99 0.85 8.87
CA VAL A 22 25.06 -0.62 8.89
C VAL A 22 24.91 -1.18 7.48
N ILE A 23 24.06 -0.57 6.66
CA ILE A 23 23.89 -0.92 5.24
C ILE A 23 25.15 -0.52 4.46
N ALA A 24 25.67 0.68 4.67
CA ALA A 24 26.82 1.24 3.99
C ALA A 24 28.14 0.52 4.30
N ALA A 25 28.22 -0.17 5.45
CA ALA A 25 29.35 -1.00 5.82
C ALA A 25 29.55 -2.20 4.88
N VAL A 26 28.51 -2.60 4.12
CA VAL A 26 28.60 -3.61 3.07
C VAL A 26 28.78 -2.90 1.72
N PRO A 27 29.96 -2.97 1.06
CA PRO A 27 30.25 -2.21 -0.15
C PRO A 27 29.26 -2.48 -1.30
N GLU A 28 28.83 -3.73 -1.47
CA GLU A 28 27.84 -4.11 -2.47
C GLU A 28 26.47 -3.47 -2.21
N ALA A 29 26.07 -3.39 -0.95
CA ALA A 29 24.80 -2.79 -0.56
C ALA A 29 24.84 -1.28 -0.68
N ARG A 30 25.97 -0.65 -0.32
CA ARG A 30 26.21 0.79 -0.54
C ARG A 30 26.08 1.15 -2.02
N GLN A 31 26.77 0.44 -2.91
CA GLN A 31 26.68 0.70 -4.35
C GLN A 31 25.28 0.41 -4.91
N ALA A 32 24.56 -0.55 -4.35
CA ALA A 32 23.18 -0.81 -4.71
C ALA A 32 22.25 0.32 -4.23
N ALA A 33 22.47 0.85 -3.04
CA ALA A 33 21.74 1.98 -2.47
C ALA A 33 21.94 3.24 -3.31
N GLU A 34 23.18 3.58 -3.65
CA GLU A 34 23.51 4.76 -4.48
C GLU A 34 22.86 4.65 -5.88
N ARG A 35 23.03 3.52 -6.58
CA ARG A 35 22.40 3.29 -7.90
C ARG A 35 20.89 3.32 -7.85
N ALA A 36 20.28 2.63 -6.87
CA ALA A 36 18.83 2.68 -6.70
C ALA A 36 18.36 4.09 -6.37
N GLY A 37 19.13 4.84 -5.60
CA GLY A 37 18.83 6.22 -5.23
C GLY A 37 18.80 7.17 -6.42
N GLU A 38 19.70 6.97 -7.39
CA GLU A 38 19.66 7.69 -8.67
C GLU A 38 18.41 7.33 -9.48
N GLU A 39 18.02 6.04 -9.51
CA GLU A 39 16.84 5.57 -10.26
C GLU A 39 15.51 6.14 -9.73
N VAL A 40 15.37 6.29 -8.41
CA VAL A 40 14.10 6.72 -7.76
C VAL A 40 14.21 8.03 -6.97
N ARG A 41 15.29 8.79 -7.21
CA ARG A 41 15.60 10.09 -6.59
C ARG A 41 15.41 10.07 -5.07
N PHE A 42 16.11 9.17 -4.40
CA PHE A 42 15.95 8.96 -2.96
C PHE A 42 17.27 8.52 -2.31
N ASP A 43 17.61 9.10 -1.15
CA ASP A 43 18.78 8.67 -0.40
C ASP A 43 18.41 7.51 0.55
N PHE A 44 18.89 6.31 0.24
CA PHE A 44 18.64 5.11 1.05
C PHE A 44 19.60 4.96 2.25
N LEU A 45 20.60 5.84 2.37
CA LEU A 45 21.56 5.85 3.47
C LEU A 45 21.28 6.98 4.48
N ASP A 46 20.38 7.90 4.16
CA ASP A 46 19.81 8.87 5.07
C ASP A 46 18.72 8.21 5.95
N ASP A 47 19.02 8.09 7.24
CA ASP A 47 18.15 7.45 8.23
C ASP A 47 16.80 8.16 8.39
N ASP A 48 16.79 9.50 8.36
CA ASP A 48 15.57 10.28 8.55
C ASP A 48 14.67 10.14 7.32
N ALA A 49 15.25 10.20 6.12
CA ALA A 49 14.52 9.99 4.88
C ALA A 49 13.91 8.58 4.82
N VAL A 50 14.70 7.54 5.13
CA VAL A 50 14.23 6.15 5.14
C VAL A 50 13.15 5.93 6.19
N LEU A 51 13.29 6.53 7.38
CA LEU A 51 12.29 6.41 8.42
C LEU A 51 10.97 7.06 8.01
N ALA A 52 11.02 8.26 7.44
CA ALA A 52 9.84 8.93 6.91
C ALA A 52 9.17 8.09 5.82
N LEU A 53 9.96 7.54 4.89
CA LEU A 53 9.50 6.62 3.86
C LEU A 53 8.75 5.42 4.45
N LEU A 54 9.32 4.77 5.47
CA LEU A 54 8.73 3.58 6.09
C LEU A 54 7.43 3.89 6.85
N ARG A 55 7.35 5.05 7.50
CA ARG A 55 6.12 5.50 8.17
C ARG A 55 5.02 5.85 7.18
N SER A 56 5.33 6.64 6.14
CA SER A 56 4.37 6.94 5.08
C SER A 56 3.92 5.67 4.35
N ARG A 57 4.82 4.68 4.22
CA ARG A 57 4.46 3.37 3.65
C ARG A 57 3.43 2.64 4.49
N HIS A 58 3.52 2.71 5.82
CA HIS A 58 2.53 2.14 6.73
C HIS A 58 1.16 2.83 6.56
N GLU A 59 1.15 4.16 6.55
CA GLU A 59 -0.07 4.96 6.32
C GLU A 59 -0.72 4.61 4.97
N ASP A 60 0.06 4.44 3.90
CA ASP A 60 -0.47 3.98 2.61
C ASP A 60 -1.11 2.59 2.69
N GLU A 61 -0.55 1.67 3.48
CA GLU A 61 -1.14 0.34 3.68
C GLU A 61 -2.45 0.41 4.48
N GLU A 62 -2.52 1.29 5.49
CA GLU A 62 -3.74 1.52 6.27
C GLU A 62 -4.86 2.16 5.44
N ASP A 63 -4.54 3.17 4.63
CA ASP A 63 -5.49 3.84 3.74
C ASP A 63 -6.08 2.86 2.73
N MET A 64 -5.23 2.08 2.06
CA MET A 64 -5.69 1.10 1.09
C MET A 64 -6.55 0.02 1.76
N PHE A 65 -6.20 -0.41 2.98
CA PHE A 65 -7.03 -1.35 3.72
C PHE A 65 -8.38 -0.74 4.10
N ARG A 66 -8.39 0.50 4.60
CA ARG A 66 -9.62 1.23 4.97
C ARG A 66 -10.53 1.40 3.76
N ALA A 67 -9.97 1.75 2.61
CA ALA A 67 -10.70 1.86 1.34
C ALA A 67 -11.30 0.52 0.90
N GLY A 68 -10.51 -0.56 0.97
CA GLY A 68 -11.00 -1.91 0.69
C GLY A 68 -12.11 -2.36 1.63
N PHE A 69 -11.98 -2.06 2.93
CA PHE A 69 -12.97 -2.40 3.96
C PHE A 69 -14.29 -1.63 3.77
N ALA A 70 -14.21 -0.33 3.47
CA ALA A 70 -15.37 0.54 3.27
C ALA A 70 -16.30 0.07 2.15
N HIS A 71 -15.76 -0.58 1.11
CA HIS A 71 -16.55 -1.12 0.00
C HIS A 71 -16.80 -2.63 0.13
N GLY A 72 -15.84 -3.38 0.64
CA GLY A 72 -15.93 -4.84 0.74
C GLY A 72 -16.95 -5.31 1.77
N VAL A 73 -17.06 -4.63 2.93
CA VAL A 73 -18.01 -5.02 3.98
C VAL A 73 -19.47 -4.83 3.53
N PRO A 74 -19.89 -3.66 3.01
CA PRO A 74 -21.23 -3.51 2.47
C PRO A 74 -21.54 -4.52 1.35
N LEU A 75 -20.60 -4.76 0.44
CA LEU A 75 -20.76 -5.74 -0.64
C LEU A 75 -20.98 -7.14 -0.09
N ALA A 76 -20.24 -7.54 0.95
CA ALA A 76 -20.41 -8.83 1.61
C ALA A 76 -21.78 -8.98 2.29
N PHE A 77 -22.27 -7.95 2.99
CA PHE A 77 -23.59 -7.97 3.61
C PHE A 77 -24.71 -8.01 2.57
N VAL A 78 -24.63 -7.20 1.52
CA VAL A 78 -25.60 -7.23 0.41
C VAL A 78 -25.58 -8.59 -0.27
N GLY A 79 -24.40 -9.12 -0.60
CA GLY A 79 -24.25 -10.43 -1.23
C GLY A 79 -24.81 -11.56 -0.37
N LEU A 80 -24.50 -11.57 0.93
CA LEU A 80 -25.02 -12.57 1.87
C LEU A 80 -26.54 -12.49 2.00
N GLY A 81 -27.07 -11.29 2.22
CA GLY A 81 -28.52 -11.08 2.27
C GLY A 81 -29.20 -11.51 0.97
N ALA A 82 -28.55 -11.24 -0.16
CA ALA A 82 -29.09 -11.58 -1.45
C ALA A 82 -29.19 -13.11 -1.67
N VAL A 83 -28.16 -13.84 -1.24
CA VAL A 83 -28.11 -15.31 -1.32
C VAL A 83 -29.12 -15.94 -0.37
N LEU A 84 -29.19 -15.46 0.89
CA LEU A 84 -30.11 -15.99 1.90
C LEU A 84 -31.57 -15.78 1.49
N TYR A 85 -31.92 -14.58 1.00
CA TYR A 85 -33.28 -14.31 0.54
C TYR A 85 -33.63 -15.16 -0.69
N TRP A 86 -32.71 -15.29 -1.65
CA TRP A 86 -32.95 -16.09 -2.84
C TRP A 86 -33.19 -17.56 -2.49
N GLY A 87 -32.30 -18.15 -1.69
CA GLY A 87 -32.36 -19.57 -1.32
C GLY A 87 -33.44 -19.91 -0.29
N GLY A 88 -33.82 -18.97 0.58
CA GLY A 88 -34.79 -19.22 1.65
C GLY A 88 -36.23 -18.82 1.32
N VAL A 89 -36.41 -17.72 0.59
CA VAL A 89 -37.73 -17.08 0.43
C VAL A 89 -38.15 -17.01 -1.04
N ALA A 90 -37.30 -16.42 -1.89
CA ALA A 90 -37.69 -16.11 -3.26
C ALA A 90 -38.01 -17.36 -4.08
N GLN A 91 -37.25 -18.45 -3.93
CA GLN A 91 -37.48 -19.67 -4.70
C GLN A 91 -38.80 -20.38 -4.36
N TYR A 92 -39.28 -20.26 -3.12
CA TYR A 92 -40.40 -21.05 -2.63
C TYR A 92 -41.70 -20.26 -2.48
N TRP A 93 -41.62 -18.96 -2.19
CA TRP A 93 -42.77 -18.17 -1.73
C TRP A 93 -43.13 -16.98 -2.63
N GLU A 94 -42.21 -16.51 -3.47
CA GLU A 94 -42.41 -15.33 -4.32
C GLU A 94 -42.97 -15.66 -5.71
N THR A 95 -43.78 -14.77 -6.29
CA THR A 95 -44.25 -14.90 -7.68
C THR A 95 -43.14 -14.56 -8.69
N ALA A 96 -43.26 -15.01 -9.93
CA ALA A 96 -42.25 -14.80 -10.96
C ALA A 96 -41.88 -13.31 -11.15
N ALA A 97 -42.87 -12.41 -11.13
CA ALA A 97 -42.65 -10.96 -11.26
C ALA A 97 -41.80 -10.39 -10.11
N HIS A 98 -42.10 -10.76 -8.86
CA HIS A 98 -41.34 -10.30 -7.70
C HIS A 98 -39.91 -10.87 -7.68
N ARG A 99 -39.72 -12.12 -8.09
CA ARG A 99 -38.37 -12.70 -8.27
C ARG A 99 -37.55 -11.92 -9.29
N THR A 100 -38.14 -11.53 -10.41
CA THR A 100 -37.46 -10.73 -11.45
C THR A 100 -37.08 -9.33 -10.95
N ILE A 101 -38.00 -8.64 -10.26
CA ILE A 101 -37.73 -7.33 -9.66
C ILE A 101 -36.61 -7.44 -8.63
N TYR A 102 -36.67 -8.44 -7.76
CA TYR A 102 -35.64 -8.70 -6.77
C TYR A 102 -34.26 -8.93 -7.40
N LEU A 103 -34.16 -9.79 -8.41
CA LEU A 103 -32.90 -10.02 -9.12
C LEU A 103 -32.38 -8.74 -9.76
N ALA A 104 -33.24 -7.95 -10.40
CA ALA A 104 -32.85 -6.68 -11.01
C ALA A 104 -32.27 -5.70 -9.97
N VAL A 105 -32.90 -5.57 -8.80
CA VAL A 105 -32.40 -4.73 -7.71
C VAL A 105 -31.09 -5.27 -7.15
N ALA A 106 -31.00 -6.58 -6.87
CA ALA A 106 -29.78 -7.20 -6.35
C ALA A 106 -28.60 -7.01 -7.31
N THR A 107 -28.82 -7.24 -8.61
CA THR A 107 -27.81 -7.00 -9.65
C THR A 107 -27.40 -5.53 -9.71
N ALA A 108 -28.35 -4.60 -9.63
CA ALA A 108 -28.04 -3.17 -9.63
C ALA A 108 -27.19 -2.76 -8.41
N VAL A 109 -27.54 -3.21 -7.20
CA VAL A 109 -26.78 -2.90 -5.98
C VAL A 109 -25.37 -3.49 -6.04
N VAL A 110 -25.24 -4.76 -6.45
CA VAL A 110 -23.91 -5.39 -6.61
C VAL A 110 -23.09 -4.66 -7.66
N GLY A 111 -23.68 -4.29 -8.79
CA GLY A 111 -23.01 -3.55 -9.86
C GLY A 111 -22.50 -2.18 -9.41
N ILE A 112 -23.34 -1.41 -8.70
CA ILE A 112 -22.96 -0.09 -8.15
C ILE A 112 -21.82 -0.23 -7.15
N GLN A 113 -21.91 -1.18 -6.22
CA GLN A 113 -20.87 -1.39 -5.20
C GLN A 113 -19.56 -1.87 -5.82
N PHE A 114 -19.63 -2.77 -6.80
CA PHE A 114 -18.46 -3.23 -7.55
C PHE A 114 -17.80 -2.08 -8.33
N PHE A 115 -18.59 -1.20 -8.95
CA PHE A 115 -18.08 0.00 -9.61
C PHE A 115 -17.33 0.92 -8.63
N PHE A 116 -17.91 1.22 -7.47
CA PHE A 116 -17.24 2.05 -6.45
C PHE A 116 -15.97 1.40 -5.89
N PHE A 117 -15.99 0.08 -5.69
CA PHE A 117 -14.81 -0.68 -5.29
C PHE A 117 -13.69 -0.56 -6.32
N LEU A 118 -13.97 -0.79 -7.60
CA LEU A 118 -12.99 -0.65 -8.68
C LEU A 118 -12.46 0.78 -8.80
N ARG A 119 -13.35 1.78 -8.74
CA ARG A 119 -12.95 3.19 -8.77
C ARG A 119 -12.00 3.54 -7.62
N SER A 120 -12.33 3.08 -6.41
CA SER A 120 -11.53 3.32 -5.21
C SER A 120 -10.16 2.62 -5.28
N ALA A 121 -10.13 1.39 -5.78
CA ALA A 121 -8.89 0.67 -6.07
C ALA A 121 -8.06 1.41 -7.14
N MET A 122 -8.64 1.79 -8.28
CA MET A 122 -7.93 2.52 -9.33
C MET A 122 -7.32 3.84 -8.83
N ALA A 123 -8.02 4.57 -7.96
CA ALA A 123 -7.47 5.79 -7.37
C ALA A 123 -6.23 5.52 -6.50
N HIS A 124 -6.27 4.50 -5.63
CA HIS A 124 -5.15 4.17 -4.74
C HIS A 124 -3.97 3.51 -5.46
N TRP A 125 -4.24 2.80 -6.56
CA TRP A 125 -3.21 2.13 -7.35
C TRP A 125 -2.62 3.04 -8.41
N GLY A 126 -3.43 3.93 -8.98
CA GLY A 126 -3.06 4.85 -10.06
C GLY A 126 -2.35 6.12 -9.60
N ASP A 127 -2.43 6.48 -8.31
CA ASP A 127 -1.77 7.66 -7.75
C ASP A 127 -0.24 7.59 -7.92
N PRO A 128 0.36 8.47 -8.76
CA PRO A 128 1.80 8.45 -9.03
C PRO A 128 2.67 8.68 -7.79
N VAL A 129 2.20 9.47 -6.82
CA VAL A 129 2.95 9.75 -5.58
C VAL A 129 3.02 8.49 -4.72
N ARG A 130 1.89 7.79 -4.56
CA ARG A 130 1.85 6.50 -3.86
C ARG A 130 2.64 5.43 -4.60
N GLN A 131 2.67 5.46 -5.93
CA GLN A 131 3.54 4.57 -6.71
C GLN A 131 5.02 4.87 -6.47
N ASN A 132 5.45 6.13 -6.40
CA ASN A 132 6.83 6.49 -6.06
C ASN A 132 7.22 6.01 -4.67
N LEU A 133 6.34 6.20 -3.68
CA LEU A 133 6.52 5.69 -2.31
C LEU A 133 6.74 4.17 -2.31
N ARG A 134 5.88 3.41 -3.01
CA ARG A 134 5.97 1.95 -3.10
C ARG A 134 7.22 1.49 -3.87
N ALA A 135 7.64 2.22 -4.91
CA ALA A 135 8.85 1.95 -5.68
C ALA A 135 10.12 2.14 -4.82
N ARG A 136 10.19 3.23 -4.05
CA ARG A 136 11.26 3.49 -3.07
C ARG A 136 11.31 2.40 -2.00
N ALA A 137 10.17 2.08 -1.39
CA ALA A 137 10.08 1.01 -0.38
C ALA A 137 10.54 -0.35 -0.94
N ARG A 138 10.18 -0.68 -2.19
CA ARG A 138 10.67 -1.89 -2.87
C ARG A 138 12.18 -1.89 -3.01
N LYS A 139 12.77 -0.80 -3.51
CA LYS A 139 14.23 -0.66 -3.69
C LYS A 139 14.98 -0.74 -2.36
N TYR A 140 14.45 -0.10 -1.31
CA TYR A 140 15.00 -0.24 0.04
C TYR A 140 15.01 -1.71 0.52
N ARG A 141 13.97 -2.49 0.21
CA ARG A 141 13.96 -3.95 0.48
C ARG A 141 15.13 -4.67 -0.18
N GLU A 142 15.33 -4.38 -1.46
CA GLU A 142 16.36 -5.00 -2.28
C GLU A 142 17.74 -4.66 -1.71
N VAL A 143 17.98 -3.40 -1.36
CA VAL A 143 19.20 -2.92 -0.68
C VAL A 143 19.42 -3.62 0.66
N ALA A 144 18.41 -3.65 1.54
CA ALA A 144 18.49 -4.31 2.83
C ALA A 144 18.77 -5.82 2.70
N HIS A 145 18.19 -6.48 1.70
CA HIS A 145 18.49 -7.89 1.40
C HIS A 145 19.92 -8.11 0.90
N ILE A 146 20.46 -7.19 0.10
CA ILE A 146 21.87 -7.23 -0.33
C ILE A 146 22.79 -7.06 0.88
N ALA A 147 22.55 -6.04 1.73
CA ALA A 147 23.33 -5.84 2.96
C ALA A 147 23.31 -7.08 3.86
N ARG A 148 22.13 -7.68 4.07
CA ARG A 148 21.99 -8.91 4.84
C ARG A 148 22.81 -10.07 4.24
N ARG A 149 22.73 -10.27 2.92
CA ARG A 149 23.53 -11.31 2.24
C ARG A 149 25.03 -11.06 2.37
N GLY A 150 25.44 -9.80 2.41
CA GLY A 150 26.82 -9.38 2.68
C GLY A 150 27.24 -9.43 4.15
N GLY A 151 26.40 -9.98 5.05
CA GLY A 151 26.74 -10.19 6.46
C GLY A 151 26.39 -9.02 7.40
N ALA A 152 25.68 -7.99 6.94
CA ALA A 152 25.15 -6.97 7.83
C ALA A 152 24.16 -7.59 8.84
N GLY A 153 24.13 -7.03 10.06
CA GLY A 153 23.25 -7.45 11.17
C GLY A 153 21.77 -7.09 10.93
N ILE A 154 21.21 -7.52 9.80
CA ILE A 154 19.84 -7.22 9.38
C ILE A 154 18.95 -8.44 9.62
N PRO A 155 17.82 -8.31 10.34
CA PRO A 155 16.91 -9.42 10.60
C PRO A 155 16.34 -10.07 9.33
N ALA A 156 16.03 -11.37 9.39
CA ALA A 156 15.60 -12.15 8.23
C ALA A 156 14.33 -11.62 7.53
N HIS A 157 13.44 -10.97 8.27
CA HIS A 157 12.19 -10.43 7.74
C HIS A 157 12.23 -8.91 7.54
N TYR A 158 13.40 -8.27 7.65
CA TYR A 158 13.53 -6.82 7.53
C TYR A 158 13.72 -6.32 6.09
N PRO A 159 13.12 -5.17 5.72
CA PRO A 159 11.94 -4.60 6.36
C PRO A 159 10.70 -5.38 5.89
N HIS A 160 9.79 -5.71 6.82
CA HIS A 160 8.63 -6.54 6.51
C HIS A 160 7.49 -5.66 6.05
N TYR A 161 7.04 -5.77 4.80
CA TYR A 161 5.82 -5.10 4.32
C TYR A 161 4.88 -6.09 3.66
N GLY A 162 3.58 -5.73 3.60
CA GLY A 162 2.56 -6.50 2.89
C GLY A 162 2.87 -6.73 1.40
N PRO A 163 2.11 -7.58 0.69
CA PRO A 163 2.41 -8.05 -0.67
C PRO A 163 2.33 -6.99 -1.79
N TYR A 164 2.04 -5.74 -1.46
CA TYR A 164 1.71 -4.70 -2.44
C TYR A 164 2.85 -3.85 -3.04
N PRO A 165 4.16 -3.96 -2.68
CA PRO A 165 5.20 -3.11 -3.28
C PRO A 165 5.69 -3.60 -4.66
N PHE A 166 5.22 -4.75 -5.17
CA PHE A 166 5.81 -5.37 -6.36
C PHE A 166 5.29 -4.83 -7.70
N ALA A 167 4.21 -4.03 -7.72
CA ALA A 167 3.61 -3.49 -8.94
C ALA A 167 3.83 -1.97 -9.13
N ALA A 168 4.74 -1.36 -8.37
CA ALA A 168 4.96 0.07 -8.41
C ALA A 168 5.94 0.48 -9.52
N ARG A 169 5.55 1.48 -10.33
CA ARG A 169 6.42 2.16 -11.29
C ARG A 169 6.80 3.52 -10.73
N PHE A 170 8.05 3.92 -10.91
CA PHE A 170 8.49 5.26 -10.52
C PHE A 170 8.10 6.27 -11.61
N HIS A 171 7.51 7.38 -11.20
CA HIS A 171 7.03 8.50 -12.00
C HIS A 171 7.79 9.77 -11.61
N PRO A 172 8.87 10.14 -12.34
CA PRO A 172 9.72 11.26 -11.98
C PRO A 172 9.01 12.62 -12.03
N GLU A 173 7.95 12.75 -12.82
CA GLU A 173 7.16 13.98 -12.99
C GLU A 173 6.40 14.35 -11.71
N ALA A 174 5.78 13.35 -11.07
CA ALA A 174 5.03 13.52 -9.83
C ALA A 174 5.91 13.80 -8.62
N ASP A 175 7.19 13.45 -8.69
CA ASP A 175 8.16 13.67 -7.61
C ASP A 175 8.58 15.16 -7.52
N THR A 176 8.70 15.82 -8.66
CA THR A 176 8.98 17.27 -8.76
C THR A 176 7.84 18.12 -8.20
N ALA A 177 6.58 17.70 -8.38
CA ALA A 177 5.40 18.43 -7.91
C ALA A 177 5.30 18.47 -6.37
N VAL A 178 5.61 17.34 -5.71
CA VAL A 178 5.64 17.27 -4.23
C VAL A 178 6.77 18.14 -3.66
N ARG A 179 7.92 18.21 -4.34
CA ARG A 179 9.02 19.09 -3.93
C ARG A 179 8.66 20.58 -4.06
N SER A 180 7.94 20.96 -5.12
CA SER A 180 7.49 22.35 -5.30
C SER A 180 6.42 22.79 -4.28
N GLU A 181 5.54 21.89 -3.84
CA GLU A 181 4.54 22.21 -2.80
C GLU A 181 5.14 22.27 -1.39
N SER A 182 6.23 21.54 -1.11
CA SER A 182 6.93 21.60 0.18
C SER A 182 7.85 22.82 0.28
N GLU A 183 8.60 23.16 -0.78
CA GLU A 183 9.41 24.40 -0.82
C GLU A 183 8.54 25.67 -0.69
N GLY A 184 7.31 25.68 -1.23
CA GLY A 184 6.39 26.82 -1.12
C GLY A 184 5.69 26.99 0.24
N ARG A 185 5.79 26.01 1.15
CA ARG A 185 5.14 26.05 2.48
C ARG A 185 6.06 26.56 3.58
N ASP A 186 7.37 26.54 3.35
CA ASP A 186 8.40 27.00 4.30
C ASP A 186 8.70 28.51 4.18
N GLU A 187 8.02 29.24 3.27
CA GLU A 187 8.18 30.70 3.08
C GLU A 187 7.14 31.58 3.82
N HIS A 188 6.36 31.04 4.77
CA HIS A 188 5.32 31.80 5.51
C HIS A 188 5.40 31.68 7.03
#